data_AF-A0A0R1ZNA4-F1
#
_entry.id   AF-A0A0R1ZNA4-F1
#
_cell.length_a   1.000
_cell.length_b   1.000
_cell.length_c   1.000
_cell.angle_alpha   90.00
_cell.angle_beta   90.00
_cell.angle_gamma   90.00
#
_symmetry.space_group_name_H-M   'P 1'
#
loop_
_entity.id
_entity.type
_entity.pdbx_description
1 polymer ?
#
loop_
_entity_poly.entity_id
_entity_poly.type
_entity_poly.pdbx_seq_one_letter_code
_entity_poly.pdbx_strand_id
1 'polypeptide(L)'
;MKAKLAWIFGIVLAFVAVRAGPVAAAATQTAIQIDCVAADGQTFGAYDVTAQFWRTNPHGSALNSRMQQVARLRLTGQAPVAVRTVRAGRAEFLLPTHRAGANAVYLVRTLDAQNVQPVVVVLPVVRAGRVRSQLTVYPKAGAPGPPLPDTAGSPPEHPSLPNTFGGNLPQTDGQWHRWLLILGVIIGALALMVGVRVRIQREVDNDDDE
;
A
#
# COMPACT_ATOMS: atom_id res chain seq x y z
N MET A 1 -19.80 -65.93 -24.56
CA MET A 1 -20.07 -65.24 -23.27
C MET A 1 -18.81 -64.50 -22.85
N LYS A 2 -18.80 -63.16 -22.91
CA LYS A 2 -17.64 -62.31 -22.56
C LYS A 2 -18.05 -61.40 -21.40
N ALA A 3 -17.52 -61.65 -20.21
CA ALA A 3 -17.74 -60.80 -19.04
C ALA A 3 -16.86 -59.54 -19.17
N LYS A 4 -17.49 -58.37 -19.23
CA LYS A 4 -16.80 -57.07 -19.13
C LYS A 4 -16.57 -56.78 -17.64
N LEU A 5 -15.31 -56.82 -17.24
CA LEU A 5 -14.82 -56.43 -15.91
C LEU A 5 -14.78 -54.90 -15.86
N ALA A 6 -15.70 -54.27 -15.14
CA ALA A 6 -15.69 -52.84 -14.89
C ALA A 6 -14.73 -52.53 -13.74
N TRP A 7 -13.59 -51.91 -14.06
CA TRP A 7 -12.67 -51.34 -13.07
C TRP A 7 -13.14 -49.91 -12.72
N ILE A 8 -13.70 -49.74 -11.53
CA ILE A 8 -14.02 -48.44 -10.94
C ILE A 8 -12.80 -47.99 -10.14
N PHE A 9 -12.05 -47.03 -10.67
CA PHE A 9 -11.02 -46.30 -9.91
C PHE A 9 -11.72 -45.31 -8.97
N GLY A 10 -11.90 -45.72 -7.71
CA GLY A 10 -12.32 -44.81 -6.63
C GLY A 10 -11.14 -43.95 -6.19
N ILE A 11 -11.08 -42.70 -6.65
CA ILE A 11 -10.17 -41.69 -6.11
C ILE A 11 -10.73 -41.23 -4.76
N VAL A 12 -10.15 -41.74 -3.68
CA VAL A 12 -10.40 -41.25 -2.32
C VAL A 12 -9.62 -39.94 -2.14
N LEU A 13 -10.29 -38.81 -2.37
CA LEU A 13 -9.78 -37.48 -2.02
C LEU A 13 -9.91 -37.30 -0.50
N ALA A 14 -8.86 -37.67 0.24
CA ALA A 14 -8.72 -37.31 1.64
C ALA A 14 -8.41 -35.80 1.75
N PHE A 15 -9.42 -34.99 2.08
CA PHE A 15 -9.21 -33.61 2.51
C PHE A 15 -8.56 -33.63 3.89
N VAL A 16 -7.22 -33.54 3.92
CA VAL A 16 -6.51 -33.16 5.14
C VAL A 16 -6.83 -31.70 5.40
N ALA A 17 -7.85 -31.45 6.22
CA ALA A 17 -8.08 -30.14 6.80
C ALA A 17 -6.90 -29.85 7.73
N VAL A 18 -5.87 -29.20 7.21
CA VAL A 18 -4.80 -28.61 8.02
C VAL A 18 -5.47 -27.52 8.85
N ARG A 19 -5.89 -27.90 10.06
CA ARG A 19 -6.32 -26.96 11.08
C ARG A 19 -5.06 -26.17 11.43
N ALA A 20 -4.89 -25.02 10.79
CA ALA A 20 -3.90 -24.04 11.22
C ALA A 20 -4.22 -23.73 12.69
N GLY A 21 -3.50 -24.39 13.60
CA GLY A 21 -3.54 -24.05 15.00
C GLY A 21 -3.22 -22.57 15.14
N PRO A 22 -3.66 -21.90 16.21
CA PRO A 22 -3.23 -20.55 16.48
C PRO A 22 -1.71 -20.58 16.60
N VAL A 23 -1.02 -20.22 15.53
CA VAL A 23 0.37 -19.80 15.63
C VAL A 23 0.25 -18.59 16.52
N ALA A 24 0.64 -18.75 17.79
CA ALA A 24 0.82 -17.63 18.68
C ALA A 24 1.94 -16.81 18.03
N ALA A 25 1.54 -15.93 17.10
CA ALA A 25 2.42 -14.97 16.47
C ALA A 25 2.98 -14.20 17.66
N ALA A 26 4.25 -14.47 17.98
CA ALA A 26 4.97 -13.73 18.98
C ALA A 26 4.64 -12.26 18.71
N ALA A 27 4.14 -11.55 19.72
CA ALA A 27 3.65 -10.20 19.53
C ALA A 27 4.85 -9.33 19.10
N THR A 28 5.03 -9.21 17.78
CA THR A 28 6.12 -8.45 17.23
C THR A 28 5.81 -6.99 17.51
N GLN A 29 6.74 -6.31 18.17
CA GLN A 29 6.65 -4.87 18.35
C GLN A 29 7.44 -4.20 17.22
N THR A 30 6.97 -3.03 16.80
CA THR A 30 7.70 -2.13 15.89
C THR A 30 7.95 -0.83 16.63
N ALA A 31 9.20 -0.37 16.57
CA ALA A 31 9.57 0.96 17.01
C ALA A 31 9.11 1.98 15.97
N ILE A 32 8.22 2.89 16.36
CA ILE A 32 7.86 4.06 15.55
C ILE A 32 8.59 5.25 16.14
N GLN A 33 9.52 5.80 15.37
CA GLN A 33 10.22 7.02 15.70
C GLN A 33 9.54 8.19 14.97
N ILE A 34 9.07 9.17 15.72
CA ILE A 34 8.62 10.45 15.21
C ILE A 34 9.79 11.41 15.33
N ASP A 35 10.09 12.13 14.26
CA ASP A 35 11.08 13.18 14.24
C ASP A 35 10.39 14.46 13.76
N CYS A 36 10.22 15.43 14.66
CA CYS A 36 9.53 16.67 14.40
C CYS A 36 10.34 17.84 14.93
N VAL A 37 11.12 18.47 14.04
CA VAL A 37 12.06 19.56 14.37
C VAL A 37 11.40 20.73 15.12
N ALA A 38 10.11 20.99 14.88
CA ALA A 38 9.37 22.07 15.55
C ALA A 38 8.81 21.71 16.95
N ALA A 39 9.12 20.52 17.46
CA ALA A 39 8.36 19.91 18.54
C ALA A 39 9.15 19.55 19.81
N ASP A 40 10.27 20.21 20.11
CA ASP A 40 10.97 19.98 21.38
C ASP A 40 10.04 20.22 22.58
N GLY A 41 9.93 19.21 23.45
CA GLY A 41 9.09 19.24 24.65
C GLY A 41 7.60 18.94 24.44
N GLN A 42 7.15 18.68 23.21
CA GLN A 42 5.77 18.29 22.89
C GLN A 42 5.44 16.86 23.28
N THR A 43 4.17 16.59 23.56
CA THR A 43 3.66 15.25 23.84
C THR A 43 2.90 14.70 22.64
N PHE A 44 3.36 13.59 22.09
CA PHE A 44 2.65 12.85 21.06
C PHE A 44 1.87 11.70 21.70
N GLY A 45 0.65 11.48 21.22
CA GLY A 45 -0.20 10.34 21.59
C GLY A 45 -0.41 9.41 20.41
N ALA A 46 -0.13 8.12 20.61
CA ALA A 46 -0.49 7.05 19.69
C ALA A 46 -1.77 6.36 20.18
N TYR A 47 -2.81 6.38 19.34
CA TYR A 47 -4.10 5.78 19.61
C TYR A 47 -4.29 4.55 18.73
N ASP A 48 -4.64 3.42 19.33
CA ASP A 48 -5.06 2.21 18.60
C ASP A 48 -6.42 2.45 17.95
N VAL A 49 -6.42 2.60 16.63
CA VAL A 49 -7.62 2.80 15.82
C VAL A 49 -7.90 1.59 14.91
N THR A 50 -7.34 0.43 15.27
CA THR A 50 -7.42 -0.80 14.46
C THR A 50 -8.88 -1.18 14.18
N ALA A 51 -9.72 -1.25 15.22
CA ALA A 51 -11.12 -1.63 15.06
C ALA A 51 -11.93 -0.61 14.23
N GLN A 52 -11.63 0.69 14.35
CA GLN A 52 -12.27 1.75 13.59
C GLN A 52 -11.84 1.66 12.12
N PHE A 53 -10.53 1.59 11.86
CA PHE A 53 -9.97 1.53 10.50
C PHE A 53 -10.50 0.34 9.70
N TRP A 54 -10.58 -0.85 10.32
CA TRP A 54 -11.06 -2.05 9.65
C TRP A 54 -12.59 -2.13 9.54
N ARG A 55 -13.35 -1.44 10.42
CA ARG A 55 -14.81 -1.34 10.30
C ARG A 55 -15.25 -0.38 9.19
N THR A 56 -14.47 0.64 8.86
CA THR A 56 -14.80 1.63 7.80
C THR A 56 -14.65 1.05 6.38
N ASN A 57 -14.90 -0.25 6.20
CA ASN A 57 -14.61 -0.99 4.98
C ASN A 57 -15.81 -1.79 4.45
N PRO A 58 -16.87 -1.13 3.95
CA PRO A 58 -17.78 -1.78 3.04
C PRO A 58 -17.12 -1.77 1.65
N HIS A 59 -16.40 -2.83 1.31
CA HIS A 59 -15.97 -3.20 -0.06
C HIS A 59 -15.42 -2.09 -0.98
N GLY A 60 -14.08 -2.00 -1.10
CA GLY A 60 -13.42 -1.37 -2.26
C GLY A 60 -12.86 0.04 -2.06
N SER A 61 -13.01 0.64 -0.87
CA SER A 61 -12.41 1.94 -0.57
C SER A 61 -10.89 1.90 -0.67
N ALA A 62 -10.32 2.81 -1.47
CA ALA A 62 -8.87 3.00 -1.57
C ALA A 62 -8.26 3.22 -0.18
N LEU A 63 -7.10 2.61 0.07
CA LEU A 63 -6.39 2.68 1.34
C LEU A 63 -6.21 4.13 1.83
N ASN A 64 -5.86 5.04 0.91
CA ASN A 64 -5.66 6.45 1.19
C ASN A 64 -6.92 7.13 1.76
N SER A 65 -8.10 6.86 1.18
CA SER A 65 -9.37 7.43 1.67
C SER A 65 -9.67 7.00 3.10
N ARG A 66 -9.36 5.74 3.46
CA ARG A 66 -9.51 5.24 4.83
C ARG A 66 -8.56 5.92 5.80
N MET A 67 -7.30 6.10 5.41
CA MET A 67 -6.32 6.83 6.24
C MET A 67 -6.77 8.27 6.48
N GLN A 68 -7.28 8.96 5.46
CA GLN A 68 -7.80 10.32 5.61
C GLN A 68 -9.02 10.41 6.52
N GLN A 69 -9.93 9.44 6.46
CA GLN A 69 -11.08 9.36 7.38
C GLN A 69 -10.62 9.14 8.82
N VAL A 70 -9.70 8.19 9.04
CA VAL A 70 -9.15 7.90 10.37
C VAL A 70 -8.37 9.08 10.95
N ALA A 71 -7.63 9.81 10.10
CA ALA A 71 -6.90 11.02 10.52
C ALA A 71 -7.83 12.12 11.06
N ARG A 72 -9.12 12.10 10.73
CA ARG A 72 -10.13 13.08 11.17
C ARG A 72 -10.95 12.60 12.38
N LEU A 73 -10.72 11.38 12.88
CA LEU A 73 -11.51 10.83 13.97
C LEU A 73 -11.33 11.63 15.26
N ARG A 74 -12.45 11.91 15.92
CA ARG A 74 -12.46 12.39 17.30
C ARG A 74 -12.46 11.19 18.23
N LEU A 75 -11.31 10.93 18.84
CA LEU A 75 -11.14 9.85 19.81
C LEU A 75 -11.51 10.37 21.20
N THR A 76 -12.75 10.14 21.62
CA THR A 76 -13.25 10.44 22.96
C THR A 76 -13.17 9.18 23.84
N GLY A 77 -12.71 9.34 25.08
CA GLY A 77 -12.66 8.25 26.07
C GLY A 77 -11.55 7.20 25.85
N GLN A 78 -10.75 7.30 24.79
CA GLN A 78 -9.62 6.42 24.56
C GLN A 78 -8.32 7.06 25.04
N ALA A 79 -7.63 6.42 25.98
CA ALA A 79 -6.31 6.87 26.44
C ALA A 79 -5.23 6.54 25.39
N PRO A 80 -4.42 7.51 24.95
CA PRO A 80 -3.28 7.24 24.08
C PRO A 80 -2.10 6.66 24.86
N VAL A 81 -1.22 5.96 24.15
CA VAL A 81 0.17 5.82 24.59
C VAL A 81 0.84 7.17 24.34
N ALA A 82 1.21 7.88 25.41
CA ALA A 82 1.77 9.22 25.32
C ALA A 82 3.29 9.18 25.48
N VAL A 83 4.02 9.86 24.60
CA VAL A 83 5.47 10.01 24.66
C VAL A 83 5.81 11.47 24.44
N ARG A 84 6.57 12.03 25.38
CA ARG A 84 7.11 13.38 25.26
C ARG A 84 8.36 13.34 24.39
N THR A 85 8.48 14.29 23.47
CA THR A 85 9.69 14.42 22.68
C THR A 85 10.87 14.79 23.57
N VAL A 86 12.03 14.24 23.20
CA VAL A 86 13.33 14.60 23.76
C VAL A 86 14.21 15.14 22.65
N ARG A 87 15.21 15.95 23.03
CA ARG A 87 16.30 16.53 22.21
C ARG A 87 16.14 16.33 20.69
N ALA A 88 15.93 17.43 19.97
CA ALA A 88 15.68 17.46 18.52
C ALA A 88 14.29 16.93 18.10
N GLY A 89 13.30 17.04 18.99
CA GLY A 89 11.91 16.79 18.66
C GLY A 89 11.58 15.33 18.38
N ARG A 90 12.33 14.40 18.98
CA ARG A 90 12.17 12.96 18.75
C ARG A 90 11.27 12.31 19.79
N ALA A 91 10.28 11.54 19.35
CA ALA A 91 9.48 10.66 20.19
C ALA A 91 9.54 9.23 19.65
N GLU A 92 9.64 8.23 20.52
CA GLU A 92 9.71 6.82 20.13
C GLU A 92 8.59 6.01 20.79
N PHE A 93 7.88 5.21 20.00
CA PHE A 93 6.79 4.35 20.44
C PHE A 93 7.12 2.90 20.15
N LEU A 94 6.99 2.01 21.14
CA LEU A 94 7.05 0.56 20.93
C LEU A 94 5.63 0.02 20.83
N LEU A 95 5.15 -0.20 19.60
CA LEU A 95 3.76 -0.58 19.35
C LEU A 95 3.63 -2.00 18.81
N PRO A 96 2.64 -2.79 19.24
CA PRO A 96 2.33 -4.09 18.65
C PRO A 96 2.01 -3.99 17.16
N THR A 97 2.53 -4.91 16.33
CA THR A 97 2.19 -5.00 14.90
C THR A 97 0.79 -5.54 14.64
N HIS A 98 0.21 -6.26 15.60
CA HIS A 98 -1.13 -6.84 15.51
C HIS A 98 -1.99 -6.48 16.71
N ARG A 99 -3.29 -6.27 16.46
CA ARG A 99 -4.31 -6.00 17.47
C ARG A 99 -5.61 -6.70 17.08
N ALA A 100 -6.20 -7.45 18.00
CA ALA A 100 -7.44 -8.20 17.78
C ALA A 100 -7.44 -9.07 16.49
N GLY A 101 -6.32 -9.73 16.20
CA GLY A 101 -6.18 -10.61 15.02
C GLY A 101 -6.01 -9.89 13.68
N ALA A 102 -5.94 -8.56 13.66
CA ALA A 102 -5.69 -7.76 12.47
C ALA A 102 -4.35 -7.03 12.53
N ASN A 103 -3.88 -6.57 11.38
CA ASN A 103 -2.78 -5.60 11.26
C ASN A 103 -3.13 -4.33 12.06
N ALA A 104 -2.27 -3.96 12.99
CA ALA A 104 -2.52 -2.85 13.90
C ALA A 104 -2.47 -1.51 13.15
N VAL A 105 -3.36 -0.59 13.53
CA VAL A 105 -3.41 0.75 12.96
C VAL A 105 -3.39 1.76 14.09
N TYR A 106 -2.45 2.70 14.01
CA TYR A 106 -2.27 3.74 15.01
C TYR A 106 -2.49 5.12 14.41
N LEU A 107 -3.30 5.94 15.08
CA LEU A 107 -3.39 7.37 14.85
C LEU A 107 -2.43 8.06 15.80
N VAL A 108 -1.45 8.75 15.24
CA VAL A 108 -0.44 9.48 15.98
C VAL A 108 -0.69 10.97 15.82
N ARG A 109 -0.85 11.69 16.92
CA ARG A 109 -1.10 13.13 16.93
C ARG A 109 -0.47 13.78 18.15
N THR A 110 -0.21 15.08 18.07
CA THR A 110 0.14 15.87 19.25
C THR A 110 -1.05 15.96 20.21
N LEU A 111 -0.77 15.89 21.51
CA LEU A 111 -1.74 16.10 22.59
C LEU A 111 -1.78 17.56 23.04
N ASP A 112 -0.77 18.34 22.64
CA ASP A 112 -0.70 19.77 22.93
C ASP A 112 -1.41 20.57 21.82
N ALA A 113 -1.67 21.86 22.07
CA ALA A 113 -2.41 22.74 21.14
C ALA A 113 -1.67 23.07 19.83
N GLN A 114 -0.52 22.44 19.55
CA GLN A 114 0.25 22.68 18.35
C GLN A 114 -0.42 22.06 17.11
N ASN A 115 -0.36 22.78 15.99
CA ASN A 115 -0.95 22.34 14.73
C ASN A 115 -0.01 21.37 14.01
N VAL A 116 0.27 20.19 14.56
CA VAL A 116 1.05 19.15 13.85
C VAL A 116 0.09 18.22 13.11
N GLN A 117 0.36 17.95 11.83
CA GLN A 117 -0.49 17.08 11.03
C GLN A 117 -0.55 15.67 11.65
N PRO A 118 -1.74 15.10 11.90
CA PRO A 118 -1.86 13.73 12.41
C PRO A 118 -1.37 12.73 11.37
N VAL A 119 -0.74 11.64 11.84
CA VAL A 119 -0.24 10.57 10.99
C VAL A 119 -0.96 9.26 11.32
N VAL A 120 -1.39 8.53 10.29
CA VAL A 120 -1.93 7.18 10.44
C VAL A 120 -0.87 6.18 10.02
N VAL A 121 -0.53 5.25 10.89
CA VAL A 121 0.45 4.19 10.62
C VAL A 121 -0.26 2.84 10.63
N VAL A 122 -0.08 2.08 9.54
CA VAL A 122 -0.53 0.69 9.44
C VAL A 122 0.69 -0.22 9.60
N LEU A 123 0.64 -1.13 10.57
CA LEU A 123 1.70 -2.09 10.86
C LEU A 123 1.28 -3.51 10.44
N PRO A 124 2.24 -4.38 10.05
CA PRO A 124 3.67 -4.09 9.86
C PRO A 124 3.96 -3.29 8.59
N VAL A 125 5.06 -2.54 8.58
CA VAL A 125 5.58 -1.92 7.35
C VAL A 125 6.50 -2.92 6.63
N VAL A 126 6.15 -3.26 5.39
CA VAL A 126 6.93 -4.15 4.53
C VAL A 126 7.60 -3.34 3.44
N ARG A 127 8.93 -3.46 3.30
CA ARG A 127 9.70 -2.83 2.22
C ARG A 127 10.63 -3.87 1.60
N ALA A 128 10.58 -4.03 0.28
CA ALA A 128 11.34 -5.04 -0.46
C ALA A 128 11.17 -6.46 0.13
N GLY A 129 9.93 -6.84 0.47
CA GLY A 129 9.60 -8.16 1.02
C GLY A 129 10.02 -8.41 2.47
N ARG A 130 10.61 -7.42 3.17
CA ARG A 130 11.04 -7.55 4.56
C ARG A 130 10.22 -6.66 5.49
N VAL A 131 9.82 -7.21 6.63
CA VAL A 131 9.19 -6.45 7.72
C VAL A 131 10.23 -5.54 8.37
N ARG A 132 9.90 -4.27 8.54
CA ARG A 132 10.73 -3.30 9.27
C ARG A 132 10.42 -3.37 10.76
N SER A 133 11.46 -3.48 11.57
CA SER A 133 11.38 -3.33 13.04
C SER A 133 11.30 -1.88 13.48
N GLN A 134 11.68 -0.94 12.61
CA GLN A 134 11.70 0.49 12.88
C GLN A 134 11.09 1.29 11.72
N LEU A 135 10.28 2.29 12.05
CA LEU A 135 9.68 3.24 11.12
C LEU A 135 9.94 4.67 11.60
N THR A 136 10.55 5.50 10.76
CA THR A 136 10.71 6.93 11.05
C THR A 136 9.65 7.75 10.30
N VAL A 137 8.97 8.65 11.01
CA VAL A 137 7.90 9.49 10.50
C VAL A 137 8.22 10.96 10.75
N TYR A 138 7.98 11.79 9.74
CA TYR A 138 8.24 13.24 9.78
C TYR A 138 6.93 13.99 9.58
N PRO A 139 6.13 14.22 10.64
CA PRO A 139 4.87 14.92 10.50
C PRO A 139 5.12 16.39 10.12
N LYS A 140 4.29 16.91 9.22
CA LYS A 140 4.38 18.31 8.82
C LYS A 140 3.89 19.21 9.96
N ALA A 141 4.75 20.11 10.42
CA ALA A 141 4.33 21.19 11.32
C ALA A 141 3.44 22.15 10.53
N GLY A 142 2.23 22.39 11.02
CA GLY A 142 1.23 23.28 10.45
C GLY A 142 1.46 24.74 10.80
N ALA A 143 2.72 25.18 10.87
CA ALA A 143 3.00 26.59 10.78
C ALA A 143 2.32 27.12 9.51
N PRO A 144 1.60 28.25 9.54
CA PRO A 144 1.38 28.98 8.32
C PRO A 144 2.79 29.25 7.80
N GLY A 145 3.17 28.56 6.72
CA GLY A 145 4.37 28.98 6.01
C GLY A 145 4.22 30.47 5.75
N PRO A 146 5.31 31.25 5.72
CA PRO A 146 5.22 32.55 5.06
C PRO A 146 4.47 32.29 3.74
N PRO A 147 3.48 33.13 3.37
CA PRO A 147 2.84 32.99 2.07
C PRO A 147 3.98 32.77 1.10
N LEU A 148 3.93 31.65 0.36
CA LEU A 148 4.89 31.40 -0.70
C LEU A 148 5.00 32.73 -1.44
N PRO A 149 6.21 33.33 -1.56
CA PRO A 149 6.34 34.65 -2.15
C PRO A 149 5.50 34.61 -3.41
N ASP A 150 4.47 35.48 -3.48
CA ASP A 150 3.57 35.52 -4.61
C ASP A 150 4.49 35.57 -5.80
N THR A 151 4.60 34.43 -6.49
CA THR A 151 5.46 34.35 -7.64
C THR A 151 4.62 35.05 -8.67
N ALA A 152 4.69 36.38 -8.67
CA ALA A 152 4.04 37.28 -9.62
C ALA A 152 4.68 37.16 -11.02
N GLY A 153 5.43 36.07 -11.26
CA GLY A 153 5.64 35.56 -12.59
C GLY A 153 4.41 34.74 -12.94
N SER A 154 3.82 35.04 -14.10
CA SER A 154 3.02 34.05 -14.82
C SER A 154 3.66 32.67 -14.65
N PRO A 155 2.87 31.61 -14.39
CA PRO A 155 3.42 30.24 -14.39
C PRO A 155 4.37 30.14 -15.57
N PRO A 156 5.63 29.68 -15.39
CA PRO A 156 6.56 29.58 -16.50
C PRO A 156 5.81 28.91 -17.63
N GLU A 157 5.77 29.55 -18.81
CA GLU A 157 5.19 28.93 -19.99
C GLU A 157 5.89 27.58 -20.09
N HIS A 158 5.16 26.52 -19.73
CA HIS A 158 5.67 25.19 -19.93
C HIS A 158 5.96 25.16 -21.41
N PRO A 159 7.22 24.94 -21.84
CA PRO A 159 7.49 24.72 -23.25
C PRO A 159 6.49 23.65 -23.64
N SER A 160 5.61 24.00 -24.58
CA SER A 160 4.57 23.13 -25.07
C SER A 160 5.28 21.96 -25.73
N LEU A 161 5.67 20.99 -24.90
CA LEU A 161 6.10 19.70 -25.38
C LEU A 161 4.97 19.27 -26.31
N PRO A 162 5.29 18.96 -27.57
CA PRO A 162 4.27 18.59 -28.52
C PRO A 162 3.42 17.52 -27.85
N ASN A 163 2.10 17.72 -27.92
CA ASN A 163 1.06 16.95 -27.24
C ASN A 163 0.99 15.48 -27.73
N THR A 164 2.10 14.93 -28.19
CA THR A 164 2.29 13.61 -28.75
C THR A 164 2.01 12.51 -27.72
N PHE A 165 1.98 12.85 -26.42
CA PHE A 165 1.56 11.95 -25.34
C PHE A 165 0.49 12.64 -24.48
N GLY A 166 -0.74 12.76 -25.00
CA GLY A 166 -1.84 13.45 -24.35
C GLY A 166 -2.11 13.05 -22.89
N GLY A 167 -1.53 13.80 -21.95
CA GLY A 167 -1.91 13.93 -20.53
C GLY A 167 -1.95 12.67 -19.64
N ASN A 168 -1.75 11.47 -20.18
CA ASN A 168 -2.03 10.20 -19.51
C ASN A 168 -0.76 9.45 -19.07
N LEU A 169 0.22 10.19 -18.56
CA LEU A 169 1.31 9.56 -17.83
C LEU A 169 0.76 9.06 -16.48
N PRO A 170 0.98 7.78 -16.12
CA PRO A 170 0.45 7.21 -14.89
C PRO A 170 1.11 7.89 -13.68
N GLN A 171 0.33 8.65 -12.91
CA GLN A 171 0.79 9.33 -11.69
C GLN A 171 0.52 8.51 -10.41
N THR A 172 -0.28 7.45 -10.50
CA THR A 172 -0.65 6.62 -9.34
C THR A 172 -0.42 5.14 -9.62
N ASP A 173 -0.20 4.34 -8.56
CA ASP A 173 0.06 2.90 -8.66
C ASP A 173 -1.04 2.14 -9.42
N GLY A 174 -2.30 2.58 -9.30
CA GLY A 174 -3.43 2.00 -10.04
C GLY A 174 -3.38 2.32 -11.54
N GLN A 175 -2.92 3.52 -11.92
CA GLN A 175 -2.74 3.88 -13.33
C GLN A 175 -1.55 3.12 -13.94
N TRP A 176 -0.49 2.86 -13.18
CA TRP A 176 0.65 2.04 -13.63
C TRP A 176 0.24 0.62 -14.00
N HIS A 177 -0.58 -0.04 -13.18
CA HIS A 177 -1.09 -1.39 -13.51
C HIS A 177 -1.91 -1.40 -14.80
N ARG A 178 -2.76 -0.39 -14.99
CA ARG A 178 -3.56 -0.26 -16.22
C ARG A 178 -2.67 -0.04 -17.44
N TRP A 179 -1.62 0.77 -17.30
CA TRP A 179 -0.64 1.03 -18.37
C TRP A 179 0.16 -0.23 -18.74
N LEU A 180 0.62 -0.98 -17.74
CA LEU A 180 1.32 -2.25 -17.95
C LEU A 180 0.44 -3.29 -18.63
N LEU A 181 -0.86 -3.31 -18.33
CA LEU A 181 -1.83 -4.19 -18.98
C LEU A 181 -1.99 -3.83 -20.46
N ILE A 182 -2.10 -2.54 -20.79
CA ILE A 182 -2.17 -2.06 -22.19
C ILE A 182 -0.90 -2.45 -22.95
N LEU A 183 0.29 -2.21 -22.38
CA LEU A 183 1.55 -2.65 -22.99
C LEU A 183 1.61 -4.15 -23.21
N GLY A 184 1.18 -4.95 -22.23
CA GLY A 184 1.14 -6.41 -22.34
C GLY A 184 0.25 -6.89 -23.49
N VAL A 185 -0.91 -6.26 -23.70
CA VAL A 185 -1.81 -6.58 -24.83
C VAL A 185 -1.17 -6.22 -26.17
N ILE A 186 -0.52 -5.05 -26.28
CA ILE A 186 0.15 -4.62 -27.52
C ILE A 186 1.29 -5.59 -27.89
N ILE A 187 2.13 -5.93 -26.91
CA ILE A 187 3.25 -6.87 -27.11
C ILE A 187 2.72 -8.27 -27.47
N GLY A 188 1.67 -8.74 -26.79
CA GLY A 188 1.03 -10.02 -27.10
C GLY A 188 0.46 -10.09 -28.52
N ALA A 189 -0.20 -9.01 -28.97
CA ALA A 189 -0.74 -8.91 -30.32
C ALA A 189 0.38 -8.91 -31.38
N LEU A 190 1.48 -8.17 -31.14
CA LEU A 190 2.64 -8.16 -32.04
C LEU A 190 3.30 -9.54 -32.14
N ALA A 191 3.50 -10.23 -31.00
CA ALA A 191 4.08 -11.58 -30.99
C ALA A 191 3.21 -12.58 -31.78
N LEU A 192 1.88 -12.50 -31.63
CA LEU A 192 0.95 -13.33 -32.38
C LEU A 192 1.02 -13.06 -33.89
N MET A 193 1.10 -11.78 -34.28
CA MET A 193 1.20 -11.38 -35.69
C MET A 193 2.50 -11.91 -36.33
N VAL A 194 3.63 -11.83 -35.62
CA VAL A 194 4.91 -12.40 -36.08
C VAL A 194 4.83 -13.92 -36.20
N GLY A 195 4.22 -14.60 -35.21
CA GLY A 195 4.04 -16.06 -35.24
C GLY A 195 3.22 -16.54 -36.43
N VAL A 196 2.13 -15.84 -36.77
CA VAL A 196 1.30 -16.15 -37.94
C VAL A 196 2.07 -15.95 -39.24
N ARG A 197 2.86 -14.87 -39.36
CA ARG A 197 3.69 -14.65 -40.56
C ARG A 197 4.73 -15.76 -40.77
N VAL A 198 5.43 -16.16 -39.72
CA VAL A 198 6.44 -17.23 -39.80
C VAL A 198 5.81 -18.56 -40.21
N ARG A 199 4.60 -18.85 -39.74
CA ARG A 199 3.88 -20.06 -40.14
C ARG A 199 3.54 -20.06 -41.64
N ILE A 200 3.01 -18.96 -42.16
CA ILE A 200 2.66 -18.84 -43.59
C ILE A 200 3.89 -19.00 -44.48
N GLN A 201 5.03 -18.41 -44.11
CA GLN A 201 6.27 -18.57 -44.88
C GLN A 201 6.75 -20.02 -44.96
N ARG A 202 6.60 -20.79 -43.86
CA ARG A 202 6.95 -22.22 -43.86
C ARG A 202 6.05 -23.08 -44.74
N GLU A 203 4.79 -22.69 -44.93
CA GLU A 203 3.87 -23.41 -45.82
C GLU A 203 4.25 -23.15 -47.28
N VAL A 204 4.63 -21.93 -47.64
CA VAL A 204 5.11 -21.58 -48.99
C VAL A 204 6.44 -22.26 -49.33
N ASP A 205 7.42 -22.21 -48.43
CA ASP A 205 8.74 -22.82 -48.68
C ASP A 205 8.65 -24.35 -48.83
N ASN A 206 7.61 -24.99 -48.27
CA ASN A 206 7.44 -26.45 -48.31
C ASN A 206 6.72 -26.93 -49.58
N ASP A 207 6.10 -26.03 -50.34
CA ASP A 207 5.45 -26.33 -51.63
C ASP A 207 6.43 -26.26 -52.81
N ASP A 208 7.62 -25.66 -52.65
CA ASP A 208 8.65 -25.55 -53.69
C ASP A 208 9.56 -26.79 -53.81
N ASP A 209 9.43 -27.77 -52.90
CA ASP A 209 10.24 -28.99 -52.83
C ASP A 209 9.54 -30.26 -53.42
N GLU A 210 8.33 -30.15 -53.97
CA GLU A 210 7.60 -31.22 -54.73
C GLU A 210 7.63 -31.02 -56.25
#